data_AF-A0A0P9LHT1-F1
#
_entry.id   AF-A0A0P9LHT1-F1
#
_cell.length_a   1.000
_cell.length_b   1.000
_cell.length_c   1.000
_cell.angle_alpha   90.00
_cell.angle_beta   90.00
_cell.angle_gamma   90.00
#
_symmetry.space_group_name_H-M   'P 1'
#
loop_
_entity.id
_entity.type
_entity.pdbx_description
1 polymer ?
#
loop_
_entity_poly.entity_id
_entity_poly.type
_entity_poly.pdbx_seq_one_letter_code
_entity_poly.pdbx_strand_id
1 'polypeptide(L)' 'MTNKDQYQKLINEICALSLISKPERFYESANFNISEVDFTLQFRDRDEGSAVLIYGDMGALPSRGRDSALLA' A
#
# COMPACT_ATOMS: atom_id res chain seq x y z
N MET A 1 15.77 6.66 15.71
CA MET A 1 14.79 5.81 14.99
C MET A 1 14.77 6.30 13.56
N THR A 2 15.09 5.44 12.60
CA THR A 2 15.09 5.78 11.16
C THR A 2 13.66 5.80 10.60
N ASN A 3 13.45 6.40 9.43
CA ASN A 3 12.15 6.36 8.74
C ASN A 3 11.74 4.91 8.42
N LYS A 4 12.72 4.04 8.15
CA LYS A 4 12.50 2.60 7.98
C LYS A 4 12.02 1.94 9.26
N ASP A 5 12.60 2.26 10.41
CA ASP A 5 12.16 1.73 11.73
C ASP A 5 10.72 2.17 12.04
N GLN A 6 10.36 3.41 11.68
CA GLN A 6 9.00 3.92 11.83
C GLN A 6 8.00 3.17 10.94
N TYR A 7 8.36 2.91 9.67
CA TYR A 7 7.54 2.10 8.78
C TYR A 7 7.35 0.67 9.29
N GLN A 8 8.43 0.02 9.75
CA GLN A 8 8.34 -1.32 10.33
C GLN A 8 7.44 -1.35 11.57
N LYS A 9 7.47 -0.29 12.40
CA LYS A 9 6.55 -0.16 13.54
C LYS A 9 5.09 -0.07 13.10
N LEU A 10 4.78 0.71 12.06
CA LEU A 10 3.44 0.76 11.47
C LEU A 10 2.99 -0.63 10.99
N ILE A 11 3.84 -1.36 10.28
CA ILE A 11 3.53 -2.72 9.81
C ILE A 11 3.28 -3.68 10.98
N ASN A 12 4.07 -3.58 12.05
CA ASN A 12 3.87 -4.38 13.27
C ASN A 12 2.52 -4.09 13.91
N GLU A 13 2.12 -2.83 14.01
CA GLU A 13 0.83 -2.42 14.57
C GLU A 13 -0.34 -2.96 13.72
N ILE A 14 -0.25 -2.85 12.39
CA ILE A 14 -1.28 -3.39 11.49
C ILE A 14 -1.39 -4.91 11.63
N CYS A 15 -0.25 -5.62 11.65
CA CYS A 15 -0.24 -7.07 11.81
C CYS A 15 -0.80 -7.51 13.16
N ALA A 16 -0.49 -6.79 14.25
CA ALA A 16 -1.04 -7.07 15.57
C ALA A 16 -2.57 -6.91 15.61
N LEU A 17 -3.09 -5.82 15.03
CA LEU A 17 -4.54 -5.59 14.89
C LEU A 17 -5.23 -6.66 14.03
N SER A 18 -4.51 -7.19 13.05
CA SER A 18 -5.01 -8.19 12.10
C SER A 18 -4.74 -9.65 12.52
N LEU A 19 -4.15 -9.86 13.71
CA LEU A 19 -3.73 -11.17 14.23
C LEU A 19 -2.75 -11.95 13.31
N ILE A 20 -1.90 -11.23 12.58
CA ILE A 20 -0.86 -11.78 11.71
C ILE A 20 0.43 -11.94 12.52
N SER A 21 0.94 -13.16 12.60
CA SER A 21 2.05 -13.53 13.50
C SER A 21 3.47 -13.25 12.97
N LYS A 22 3.61 -12.86 11.69
CA LYS A 22 4.90 -12.68 11.01
C LYS A 22 4.98 -11.36 10.24
N PRO A 23 5.05 -10.21 10.93
CA PRO A 23 5.06 -8.89 10.31
C PRO A 23 6.29 -8.63 9.42
N GLU A 24 7.41 -9.31 9.69
CA GLU A 24 8.67 -9.16 8.95
C GLU A 24 8.54 -9.46 7.45
N ARG A 25 7.53 -10.24 7.07
CA ARG A 25 7.22 -10.55 5.66
C ARG A 25 6.70 -9.34 4.88
N PHE A 26 6.30 -8.28 5.55
CA PHE A 26 5.64 -7.11 4.98
C PHE A 26 6.46 -5.82 5.07
N TYR A 27 7.71 -5.91 5.56
CA TYR A 27 8.60 -4.75 5.74
C TYR A 27 9.10 -4.13 4.43
N GLU A 28 9.02 -4.85 3.31
CA GLU A 28 9.36 -4.30 1.99
C GLU A 28 8.11 -3.86 1.22
N SER A 29 7.08 -4.72 1.23
CA SER A 29 5.79 -4.47 0.61
C SER A 29 4.71 -5.16 1.42
N ALA A 30 3.67 -4.43 1.79
CA ALA A 30 2.56 -4.96 2.58
C ALA A 30 1.28 -4.91 1.76
N ASN A 31 0.69 -6.07 1.49
CA ASN A 31 -0.57 -6.17 0.76
C ASN A 31 -1.71 -6.38 1.74
N PHE A 32 -2.78 -5.61 1.59
CA PHE A 32 -3.96 -5.63 2.44
C PHE A 32 -5.21 -5.73 1.57
N ASN A 33 -6.20 -6.48 2.01
CA ASN A 33 -7.54 -6.39 1.44
C ASN A 33 -8.44 -5.68 2.47
N ILE A 34 -9.13 -4.62 2.05
CA ILE A 34 -10.09 -3.90 2.88
C ILE A 34 -11.37 -3.77 2.07
N SER A 35 -12.46 -4.38 2.54
CA SER A 35 -13.78 -4.27 1.89
C SER A 35 -13.73 -4.57 0.38
N GLU A 36 -13.08 -5.67 0.00
CA GLU A 36 -12.91 -6.13 -1.38
C GLU A 36 -11.97 -5.28 -2.26
N VAL A 37 -11.26 -4.31 -1.67
CA VAL A 37 -10.25 -3.49 -2.35
C VAL A 37 -8.87 -3.93 -1.91
N ASP A 38 -8.01 -4.26 -2.88
CA ASP A 38 -6.61 -4.62 -2.62
C ASP A 38 -5.74 -3.35 -2.57
N PHE A 39 -5.01 -3.20 -1.47
CA PHE A 39 -4.05 -2.14 -1.24
C PHE A 39 -2.64 -2.70 -1.08
N THR A 40 -1.65 -1.99 -1.61
CA THR A 40 -0.23 -2.28 -1.37
C THR A 40 0.44 -1.05 -0.76
N LEU A 41 1.05 -1.21 0.41
CA LEU A 41 1.95 -0.23 1.00
C LEU A 41 3.41 -0.57 0.64
N GLN A 42 4.16 0.43 0.21
CA GLN A 42 5.60 0.33 -0.01
C GLN A 42 6.34 1.50 0.64
N PHE A 43 7.39 1.19 1.38
CA PHE A 43 8.36 2.20 1.81
C PHE A 43 9.39 2.44 0.71
N ARG A 44 9.56 3.70 0.30
CA ARG A 44 10.58 4.13 -0.65
C ARG A 44 11.50 5.11 0.03
N ASP A 45 12.77 4.74 0.13
CA ASP A 45 13.82 5.65 0.54
C ASP A 45 14.51 6.16 -0.73
N ARG A 46 14.45 7.48 -0.96
CA ARG A 46 15.06 8.14 -2.12
C ARG A 46 16.01 9.23 -1.64
N ASP A 47 16.92 9.65 -2.52
CA ASP A 47 17.86 10.74 -2.22
C ASP A 47 17.15 12.06 -1.87
N GLU A 48 15.93 12.27 -2.39
CA GLU A 48 15.07 13.44 -2.11
C GLU A 48 14.21 13.30 -0.85
N GLY A 49 14.27 12.15 -0.17
CA GLY A 49 13.50 11.86 1.04
C GLY A 49 12.79 10.51 1.03
N SER A 50 12.31 10.10 2.20
CA SER A 50 11.57 8.85 2.39
C SER A 50 10.07 9.07 2.25
N ALA A 51 9.36 8.13 1.62
CA ALA A 51 7.91 8.16 1.46
C ALA A 51 7.28 6.77 1.65
N VAL A 52 6.03 6.75 2.11
CA VAL A 52 5.16 5.56 2.06
C VAL A 52 4.20 5.73 0.89
N LEU A 53 4.25 4.81 -0.06
CA LEU A 53 3.34 4.77 -1.20
C LEU A 53 2.21 3.80 -0.92
N ILE A 54 0.99 4.20 -1.27
CA ILE A 54 -0.21 3.35 -1.20
C ILE A 54 -0.72 3.18 -2.62
N TYR A 55 -0.73 1.95 -3.09
CA TYR A 55 -1.36 1.54 -4.35
C TYR A 55 -2.71 0.91 -3.99
N GLY A 56 -3.75 1.18 -4.76
CA GLY A 56 -5.08 0.58 -4.58
C GLY A 56 -5.64 0.10 -5.91
N ASP A 57 -6.14 -1.13 -5.95
CA ASP A 57 -6.91 -1.62 -7.07
C ASP A 57 -8.36 -1.14 -6.95
N MET A 58 -8.71 -0.13 -7.75
CA MET A 58 -10.05 0.45 -7.78
C MET A 58 -11.03 -0.35 -8.65
N GLY A 59 -10.61 -1.51 -9.16
CA GLY A 59 -11.39 -2.35 -10.05
C GLY A 59 -11.41 -1.83 -11.49
N ALA A 60 -12.33 -2.38 -12.28
CA ALA A 60 -12.46 -2.02 -13.69
C ALA A 60 -12.86 -0.55 -13.86
N LEU A 61 -12.25 0.12 -14.85
CA LEU A 61 -12.68 1.46 -15.26
C LEU A 61 -14.17 1.44 -15.65
N PRO A 62 -14.94 2.47 -15.27
CA PRO A 62 -16.35 2.54 -15.62
C PRO A 62 -16.52 2.50 -17.15
N SER A 63 -17.47 1.68 -17.61
CA SER A 63 -17.81 1.58 -19.04
C SER A 63 -18.40 2.87 -19.59
N ARG A 64 -19.03 3.69 -18.74
CA ARG A 64 -19.58 5.00 -19.09
C ARG A 64 -18.45 6.03 -19.17
N GLY A 65 -18.24 6.61 -20.36
CA GLY A 65 -17.17 7.58 -20.61
C GLY A 65 -15.83 6.98 -21.04
N ARG A 66 -15.75 5.65 -21.26
CA ARG A 66 -14.56 4.98 -21.78
C ARG A 66 -14.05 5.61 -23.07
N ASP A 67 -14.95 5.85 -24.03
CA ASP A 67 -14.57 6.44 -25.32
C ASP A 67 -14.06 7.88 -25.15
N SER A 68 -14.65 8.65 -24.24
CA SER A 68 -14.20 10.02 -23.94
C SER A 68 -12.83 10.07 -23.25
N ALA A 69 -12.47 9.05 -22.47
CA ALA A 69 -11.17 8.95 -21.82
C ALA A 69 -10.06 8.41 -22.74
N LEU A 70 -10.40 7.59 -23.73
CA LEU A 70 -9.43 7.02 -24.70
C LEU A 70 -9.10 7.98 -25.85
N LEU A 71 -9.93 8.99 -26.09
CA LEU A 71 -9.76 9.99 -27.14
C LEU A 71 -9.10 11.30 -26.65
N ALA A 72 -8.67 11.36 -25.39
CA ALA A 72 -8.02 12.51 -24.75
C ALA A 72 -6.49 12.42 -24.83
#